data_AF-A0A2N3ADU0-F1
#
_entry.id   AF-A0A2N3ADU0-F1
#
_cell.length_a   1.000
_cell.length_b   1.000
_cell.length_c   1.000
_cell.angle_alpha   90.00
_cell.angle_beta   90.00
_cell.angle_gamma   90.00
#
_symmetry.space_group_name_H-M   'P 1'
#
loop_
_entity.id
_entity.type
_entity.pdbx_description
1 polymer ?
#
loop_
_entity_poly.entity_id
_entity_poly.type
_entity_poly.pdbx_seq_one_letter_code
_entity_poly.pdbx_strand_id
1 'polypeptide(L)'
;MSAGMKKSLFLFILLLPFSSFADELLMPFERFKEAIDELSKNRFFNVVKIENNTTNYIGMMIDSSGLIVLLKVESPDKFGTFEKYGQHYLFNENEAIYFEHELLSSLQINIPVSGYVFTLSQNSKGKKLLLEELATTSGLTNLDRETPIWPDEIKESFRLEGEILHIEKKSSHLEGFRFEVKIIALMSDTLLHSLKKVSAFSEKTDDFISVPDMILIFKGGSFKYLETCCDPNSQVYFTYFIR
;
A
#
# COMPACT_ATOMS: atom_id res chain seq x y z
N MET A 1 -17.66 -51.03 28.32
CA MET A 1 -16.29 -50.67 28.79
C MET A 1 -15.39 -50.80 27.58
N SER A 2 -14.70 -49.81 27.01
CA SER A 2 -14.32 -48.46 27.41
C SER A 2 -14.38 -47.55 26.17
N ALA A 3 -14.73 -46.29 26.39
CA ALA A 3 -14.59 -45.21 25.42
C ALA A 3 -13.10 -44.91 25.15
N GLY A 4 -12.80 -44.35 23.98
CA GLY A 4 -11.46 -43.92 23.57
C GLY A 4 -11.55 -42.87 22.46
N MET A 5 -11.83 -41.65 22.88
CA MET A 5 -12.15 -40.44 22.11
C MET A 5 -10.93 -39.87 21.35
N LYS A 6 -11.24 -39.06 20.33
CA LYS A 6 -10.47 -37.93 19.74
C LYS A 6 -9.39 -38.25 18.70
N LYS A 7 -9.69 -37.84 17.46
CA LYS A 7 -8.93 -36.80 16.71
C LYS A 7 -9.81 -36.23 15.60
N SER A 8 -10.85 -35.52 16.01
CA SER A 8 -11.46 -34.50 15.16
C SER A 8 -10.58 -33.26 15.33
N LEU A 9 -9.52 -33.15 14.53
CA LEU A 9 -8.71 -31.94 14.48
C LEU A 9 -9.49 -30.95 13.60
N PHE A 10 -10.31 -30.18 14.32
CA PHE A 10 -10.96 -28.95 13.95
C PHE A 10 -10.34 -28.28 12.70
N LEU A 11 -11.04 -28.46 11.58
CA LEU A 11 -11.00 -27.64 10.38
C LEU A 11 -11.56 -26.24 10.73
N PHE A 12 -10.81 -25.46 11.52
CA PHE A 12 -11.22 -24.16 12.05
C PHE A 12 -10.32 -23.00 11.60
N ILE A 13 -9.60 -23.19 10.48
CA ILE A 13 -8.75 -22.14 9.88
C ILE A 13 -9.54 -21.27 8.90
N LEU A 14 -10.77 -21.65 8.51
CA LEU A 14 -11.49 -21.02 7.40
C LEU A 14 -12.34 -19.78 7.72
N LEU A 15 -12.31 -19.25 8.95
CA LEU A 15 -13.04 -18.04 9.31
C LEU A 15 -12.20 -17.13 10.20
N LEU A 16 -10.98 -16.80 9.76
CA LEU A 16 -10.33 -15.62 10.28
C LEU A 16 -11.13 -14.40 9.82
N PRO A 17 -11.54 -13.48 10.72
CA PRO A 17 -12.10 -12.21 10.30
C PRO A 17 -11.01 -11.50 9.49
N PHE A 18 -11.23 -11.41 8.18
CA PHE A 18 -10.41 -10.61 7.29
C PHE A 18 -10.60 -9.16 7.72
N SER A 19 -9.78 -8.68 8.66
CA SER A 19 -9.55 -7.26 8.82
C SER A 19 -9.03 -6.77 7.47
N SER A 20 -9.85 -6.04 6.72
CA SER A 20 -9.53 -5.55 5.38
C SER A 20 -8.35 -4.59 5.49
N PHE A 21 -7.16 -5.09 5.21
CA PHE A 21 -5.96 -4.28 4.98
C PHE A 21 -6.06 -3.42 3.72
N ALA A 22 -7.08 -3.66 2.90
CA ALA A 22 -7.16 -3.18 1.54
C ALA A 22 -7.20 -1.65 1.40
N ASP A 23 -7.47 -0.92 2.49
CA ASP A 23 -7.72 0.52 2.38
C ASP A 23 -6.87 1.41 3.30
N GLU A 24 -5.91 0.89 4.07
CA GLU A 24 -5.10 1.75 4.96
C GLU A 24 -3.92 2.37 4.19
N LEU A 25 -3.87 3.70 4.17
CA LEU A 25 -2.77 4.45 3.58
C LEU A 25 -1.46 4.21 4.35
N LEU A 26 -0.39 3.83 3.64
CA LEU A 26 0.94 3.70 4.23
C LEU A 26 1.58 5.06 4.59
N MET A 27 1.20 6.12 3.88
CA MET A 27 1.70 7.46 4.16
C MET A 27 1.13 7.96 5.51
N PRO A 28 1.96 8.44 6.45
CA PRO A 28 1.46 9.12 7.63
C PRO A 28 0.76 10.43 7.27
N PHE A 29 -0.39 10.71 7.92
CA PHE A 29 -1.13 11.96 7.71
C PHE A 29 -0.30 13.24 7.95
N GLU A 30 0.74 13.17 8.78
CA GLU A 30 1.56 14.36 9.07
C GLU A 30 2.41 14.76 7.87
N ARG A 31 2.83 13.79 7.06
CA ARG A 31 3.52 14.04 5.79
C ARG A 31 2.60 14.71 4.77
N PHE A 32 1.34 14.30 4.76
CA PHE A 32 0.33 14.95 3.93
C PHE A 32 0.15 16.43 4.31
N LYS A 33 0.10 16.74 5.61
CA LYS A 33 0.04 18.13 6.07
C LYS A 33 1.29 18.93 5.71
N GLU A 34 2.49 18.34 5.85
CA GLU A 34 3.74 18.98 5.41
C GLU A 34 3.70 19.36 3.93
N ALA A 35 3.16 18.48 3.07
CA ALA A 35 3.01 18.75 1.65
C ALA A 35 2.02 19.90 1.36
N ILE A 36 0.89 19.95 2.08
CA ILE A 36 -0.07 21.05 1.99
C ILE A 36 0.56 22.37 2.45
N ASP A 37 1.31 22.34 3.55
CA ASP A 37 2.02 23.51 4.09
C ASP A 37 3.07 24.02 3.11
N GLU A 38 3.82 23.13 2.46
CA GLU A 38 4.82 23.49 1.47
C GLU A 38 4.19 24.15 0.24
N LEU A 39 3.08 23.61 -0.25
CA LEU A 39 2.32 24.24 -1.34
C LEU A 39 1.76 25.60 -0.93
N SER A 40 1.26 25.73 0.31
CA SER A 40 0.73 26.98 0.82
C SER A 40 1.80 28.07 0.92
N LYS A 41 3.00 27.76 1.42
CA LYS A 41 4.10 28.74 1.51
C LYS A 41 4.51 29.30 0.15
N ASN A 42 4.48 28.46 -0.89
CA ASN A 42 5.01 28.82 -2.20
C ASN A 42 4.00 29.52 -3.10
N ARG A 43 2.70 29.17 -3.02
CA ARG A 43 1.71 29.63 -4.02
C ARG A 43 0.33 29.96 -3.49
N PHE A 44 -0.16 29.24 -2.48
CA PHE A 44 -1.56 29.36 -2.06
C PHE A 44 -1.70 30.21 -0.81
N PHE A 45 -2.54 31.24 -0.88
CA PHE A 45 -2.72 32.17 0.25
C PHE A 45 -3.54 31.56 1.39
N ASN A 46 -4.32 30.51 1.12
CA ASN A 46 -5.17 29.90 2.13
C ASN A 46 -5.39 28.40 1.90
N VAL A 47 -5.33 27.64 2.99
CA VAL A 47 -5.75 26.25 3.05
C VAL A 47 -7.20 26.23 3.54
N VAL A 48 -8.11 25.82 2.67
CA VAL A 48 -9.55 25.85 2.94
C VAL A 48 -9.97 24.65 3.78
N LYS A 49 -9.36 23.48 3.53
CA LYS A 49 -9.75 22.23 4.16
C LYS A 49 -8.60 21.23 4.16
N ILE A 50 -8.45 20.49 5.25
CA ILE A 50 -7.66 19.26 5.32
C ILE A 50 -8.53 18.21 6.00
N GLU A 51 -8.68 17.05 5.38
CA GLU A 51 -9.40 15.91 5.91
C GLU A 51 -8.49 14.68 5.98
N ASN A 52 -8.61 13.97 7.10
CA ASN A 52 -8.05 12.65 7.29
C ASN A 52 -9.22 11.66 7.36
N ASN A 53 -9.34 10.83 6.34
CA ASN A 53 -10.17 9.64 6.39
C ASN A 53 -9.25 8.42 6.44
N THR A 54 -9.74 7.30 6.98
CA THR A 54 -8.96 6.07 7.11
C THR A 54 -8.40 5.57 5.77
N THR A 55 -9.04 5.96 4.66
CA THR A 55 -8.72 5.47 3.31
C THR A 55 -8.23 6.54 2.34
N ASN A 56 -8.31 7.82 2.71
CA ASN A 56 -7.78 8.91 1.89
C ASN A 56 -7.49 10.18 2.69
N TYR A 57 -6.56 10.97 2.18
CA TYR A 57 -6.29 12.32 2.66
C TYR A 57 -6.70 13.31 1.59
N ILE A 58 -7.38 14.39 2.00
CA ILE A 58 -7.88 15.42 1.10
C ILE A 58 -7.45 16.79 1.61
N GLY A 59 -6.89 17.59 0.74
CA GLY A 59 -6.46 18.96 0.99
C GLY A 59 -7.02 19.87 -0.09
N MET A 60 -7.56 21.02 0.29
CA MET A 60 -8.06 22.01 -0.63
C MET A 60 -7.41 23.35 -0.35
N MET A 61 -6.82 23.94 -1.40
CA MET A 61 -6.09 25.19 -1.34
C MET A 61 -6.64 26.16 -2.38
N ILE A 62 -6.55 27.46 -2.10
CA ILE A 62 -6.96 28.52 -3.02
C ILE A 62 -5.86 29.56 -3.14
N ASP A 63 -5.59 30.01 -4.36
CA ASP A 63 -4.64 31.09 -4.63
C ASP A 63 -5.33 32.45 -4.81
N SER A 64 -4.56 33.53 -4.85
CA SER A 64 -5.10 34.89 -4.94
C SER A 64 -5.82 35.19 -6.26
N SER A 65 -5.65 34.34 -7.28
CA SER A 65 -6.37 34.43 -8.55
C SER A 65 -7.73 33.73 -8.53
N GLY A 66 -8.05 33.03 -7.43
CA GLY A 66 -9.24 32.20 -7.31
C GLY A 66 -9.08 30.79 -7.87
N LEU A 67 -7.85 30.37 -8.18
CA LEU A 67 -7.57 28.99 -8.56
C LEU A 67 -7.76 28.10 -7.33
N ILE A 68 -8.60 27.07 -7.46
CA ILE A 68 -8.81 26.06 -6.43
C ILE A 68 -8.05 24.81 -6.86
N VAL A 69 -7.19 24.32 -5.97
CA VAL A 69 -6.48 23.05 -6.12
C VAL A 69 -6.93 22.09 -5.03
N LEU A 70 -7.35 20.90 -5.46
CA LEU A 70 -7.62 19.76 -4.61
C LEU A 70 -6.45 18.79 -4.73
N LEU A 71 -5.90 18.41 -3.59
CA LEU A 71 -4.85 17.43 -3.44
C LEU A 71 -5.43 16.22 -2.71
N LYS A 72 -5.26 15.03 -3.28
CA LYS A 72 -5.79 13.79 -2.72
C LYS A 72 -4.73 12.70 -2.71
N VAL A 73 -4.62 11.98 -1.61
CA VAL A 73 -3.79 10.77 -1.49
C VAL A 73 -4.73 9.60 -1.18
N GLU A 74 -4.63 8.51 -1.95
CA GLU A 74 -5.50 7.34 -1.87
C GLU A 74 -4.71 6.04 -1.98
N SER A 75 -5.36 4.91 -1.70
CA SER A 75 -4.81 3.59 -1.91
C SER A 75 -4.43 3.32 -3.39
N PRO A 76 -3.41 2.48 -3.66
CA PRO A 76 -2.92 2.17 -5.02
C PRO A 76 -3.97 1.67 -6.01
N ASP A 77 -5.00 0.96 -5.54
CA ASP A 77 -6.09 0.42 -6.37
C ASP A 77 -6.99 1.51 -6.99
N LYS A 78 -6.86 2.77 -6.56
CA LYS A 78 -7.57 3.92 -7.15
C LYS A 78 -6.87 4.49 -8.38
N PHE A 79 -5.68 4.00 -8.72
CA PHE A 79 -4.99 4.39 -9.95
C PHE A 79 -5.80 3.95 -11.16
N GLY A 80 -5.81 4.76 -12.22
CA GLY A 80 -6.62 4.46 -13.41
C GLY A 80 -8.05 5.01 -13.36
N THR A 81 -8.42 5.78 -12.32
CA THR A 81 -9.74 6.44 -12.26
C THR A 81 -10.06 7.27 -13.51
N PHE A 82 -9.02 7.79 -14.18
CA PHE A 82 -9.14 8.55 -15.43
C PHE A 82 -8.65 7.80 -16.68
N GLU A 83 -8.31 6.51 -16.60
CA GLU A 83 -7.64 5.75 -17.66
C GLU A 83 -8.33 5.85 -19.03
N LYS A 84 -9.67 5.78 -19.04
CA LYS A 84 -10.45 5.82 -20.29
C LYS A 84 -10.34 7.15 -21.05
N TYR A 85 -10.06 8.24 -20.35
CA TYR A 85 -10.13 9.60 -20.90
C TYR A 85 -8.84 10.41 -20.74
N GLY A 86 -7.88 9.86 -20.00
CA GLY A 86 -6.62 10.51 -19.68
C GLY A 86 -5.48 10.12 -20.62
N GLN A 87 -4.47 10.98 -20.67
CA GLN A 87 -3.20 10.70 -21.32
C GLN A 87 -2.26 10.02 -20.32
N HIS A 88 -1.84 8.79 -20.62
CA HIS A 88 -0.82 8.07 -19.88
C HIS A 88 0.58 8.55 -20.27
N TYR A 89 1.45 8.69 -19.28
CA TYR A 89 2.87 9.03 -19.47
C TYR A 89 3.68 8.72 -18.21
N LEU A 90 4.99 8.89 -18.28
CA LEU A 90 5.87 8.79 -17.13
C LEU A 90 6.18 10.18 -16.57
N PHE A 91 6.00 10.36 -15.28
CA PHE A 91 6.37 11.56 -14.53
C PHE A 91 7.36 11.19 -13.43
N ASN A 92 8.61 11.66 -13.52
CA ASN A 92 9.70 11.28 -12.61
C ASN A 92 9.75 9.76 -12.37
N GLU A 93 9.79 8.98 -13.45
CA GLU A 93 9.83 7.49 -13.44
C GLU A 93 8.56 6.80 -12.90
N ASN A 94 7.58 7.56 -12.41
CA ASN A 94 6.30 7.04 -11.94
C ASN A 94 5.25 7.08 -13.04
N GLU A 95 4.31 6.13 -13.02
CA GLU A 95 3.19 6.13 -13.95
C GLU A 95 2.22 7.27 -13.60
N ALA A 96 1.83 8.04 -14.62
CA ALA A 96 0.94 9.18 -14.45
C ALA A 96 -0.15 9.23 -15.53
N ILE A 97 -1.33 9.72 -15.14
CA ILE A 97 -2.48 9.95 -16.00
C ILE A 97 -2.88 11.42 -15.88
N TYR A 98 -2.80 12.15 -16.99
CA TYR A 98 -3.32 13.52 -17.08
C TYR A 98 -4.69 13.52 -17.76
N PHE A 99 -5.68 14.09 -17.10
CA PHE A 99 -7.04 14.24 -17.61
C PHE A 99 -7.45 15.71 -17.67
N GLU A 100 -8.15 16.10 -18.73
CA GLU A 100 -8.66 17.46 -18.90
C GLU A 100 -10.10 17.45 -19.40
N HIS A 101 -10.92 18.31 -18.78
CA HIS A 101 -12.28 18.65 -19.14
C HIS A 101 -12.48 20.17 -19.06
N GLU A 102 -13.59 20.70 -19.59
CA GLU A 102 -13.85 22.14 -19.70
C GLU A 102 -13.69 22.94 -18.39
N LEU A 103 -13.94 22.32 -17.25
CA LEU A 103 -13.92 22.96 -15.92
C LEU A 103 -12.89 22.35 -14.96
N LEU A 104 -12.12 21.35 -15.41
CA LEU A 104 -11.29 20.53 -14.54
C LEU A 104 -10.05 20.01 -15.28
N SER A 105 -8.88 20.21 -14.71
CA SER A 105 -7.68 19.44 -15.06
C SER A 105 -7.27 18.61 -13.86
N SER A 106 -6.91 17.34 -14.08
CA SER A 106 -6.44 16.43 -13.04
C SER A 106 -5.18 15.70 -13.48
N LEU A 107 -4.27 15.50 -12.54
CA LEU A 107 -3.06 14.70 -12.67
C LEU A 107 -3.08 13.65 -11.58
N GLN A 108 -3.07 12.38 -11.96
CA GLN A 108 -2.97 11.24 -11.07
C GLN A 108 -1.60 10.59 -11.26
N ILE A 109 -0.89 10.31 -10.18
CA ILE A 109 0.46 9.71 -10.19
C ILE A 109 0.44 8.50 -9.25
N ASN A 110 0.82 7.34 -9.76
CA ASN A 110 1.02 6.13 -8.97
C ASN A 110 2.38 6.22 -8.28
N ILE A 111 2.43 6.07 -6.95
CA ILE A 111 3.69 6.00 -6.19
C ILE A 111 3.77 4.62 -5.51
N PRO A 112 4.12 3.55 -6.25
CA PRO A 112 4.09 2.18 -5.72
C PRO A 112 4.99 2.00 -4.50
N VAL A 113 6.18 2.63 -4.54
CA VAL A 113 7.23 2.56 -3.52
C VAL A 113 6.80 3.10 -2.15
N SER A 114 5.82 4.00 -2.14
CA SER A 114 5.24 4.58 -0.93
C SER A 114 3.80 4.14 -0.71
N GLY A 115 3.29 3.29 -1.61
CA GLY A 115 2.01 2.64 -1.50
C GLY A 115 0.80 3.56 -1.52
N TYR A 116 0.79 4.57 -2.38
CA TYR A 116 -0.40 5.40 -2.59
C TYR A 116 -0.47 5.94 -4.02
N VAL A 117 -1.66 6.44 -4.36
CA VAL A 117 -1.92 7.28 -5.52
C VAL A 117 -2.07 8.70 -5.08
N PHE A 118 -1.38 9.59 -5.79
CA PHE A 118 -1.43 11.01 -5.58
C PHE A 118 -2.21 11.67 -6.72
N THR A 119 -3.26 12.44 -6.39
CA THR A 119 -4.08 13.14 -7.37
C THR A 119 -4.11 14.64 -7.07
N LEU A 120 -3.80 15.45 -8.07
CA LEU A 120 -4.00 16.89 -8.06
C LEU A 120 -5.07 17.26 -9.07
N SER A 121 -6.07 18.00 -8.62
CA SER A 121 -7.17 18.49 -9.46
C SER A 121 -7.30 20.01 -9.31
N GLN A 122 -7.64 20.71 -10.38
CA GLN A 122 -7.86 22.15 -10.35
C GLN A 122 -9.09 22.57 -11.15
N ASN A 123 -9.75 23.64 -10.72
CA ASN A 123 -10.99 24.17 -11.34
C ASN A 123 -10.77 25.00 -12.62
N SER A 124 -9.73 24.71 -13.40
CA SER A 124 -9.45 25.42 -14.65
C SER A 124 -8.87 24.48 -15.71
N LYS A 125 -9.14 24.79 -16.98
CA LYS A 125 -8.64 24.05 -18.15
C LYS A 125 -7.18 24.42 -18.45
N GLY A 126 -6.39 23.47 -18.99
CA GLY A 126 -5.21 23.77 -19.79
C GLY A 126 -3.93 24.05 -19.00
N LYS A 127 -3.59 23.21 -18.01
CA LYS A 127 -2.47 23.48 -17.10
C LYS A 127 -1.77 22.21 -16.60
N LYS A 128 -1.45 21.27 -17.51
CA LYS A 128 -0.64 20.07 -17.20
C LYS A 128 0.67 20.43 -16.49
N LEU A 129 1.44 21.36 -17.05
CA LEU A 129 2.71 21.83 -16.48
C LEU A 129 2.55 22.37 -15.06
N LEU A 130 1.46 23.09 -14.79
CA LEU A 130 1.20 23.55 -13.43
C LEU A 130 0.98 22.39 -12.46
N LEU A 131 0.19 21.38 -12.83
CA LEU A 131 -0.05 20.23 -11.96
C LEU A 131 1.25 19.45 -11.70
N GLU A 132 2.13 19.35 -12.70
CA GLU A 132 3.46 18.76 -12.58
C GLU A 132 4.38 19.56 -11.66
N GLU A 133 4.38 20.89 -11.78
CA GLU A 133 5.10 21.80 -10.88
C GLU A 133 4.59 21.66 -9.43
N LEU A 134 3.27 21.63 -9.23
CA LEU A 134 2.65 21.43 -7.93
C LEU A 134 2.97 20.04 -7.36
N ALA A 135 2.96 19.00 -8.19
CA ALA A 135 3.34 17.65 -7.79
C ALA A 135 4.79 17.63 -7.28
N THR A 136 5.71 18.25 -8.03
CA THR A 136 7.12 18.37 -7.64
C THR A 136 7.28 19.16 -6.35
N THR A 137 6.59 20.30 -6.23
CA THR A 137 6.68 21.20 -5.06
C THR A 137 6.12 20.56 -3.80
N SER A 138 5.11 19.70 -3.93
CA SER A 138 4.52 19.00 -2.77
C SER A 138 5.49 18.06 -2.07
N GLY A 139 6.57 17.64 -2.74
CA GLY A 139 7.51 16.64 -2.23
C GLY A 139 6.94 15.22 -2.18
N LEU A 140 5.63 15.03 -2.42
CA LEU A 140 4.95 13.74 -2.35
C LEU A 140 5.34 12.78 -3.47
N THR A 141 6.08 13.22 -4.49
CA THR A 141 6.60 12.33 -5.54
C THR A 141 8.02 11.85 -5.26
N ASN A 142 8.72 12.45 -4.30
CA ASN A 142 10.13 12.18 -3.96
C ASN A 142 10.26 11.64 -2.52
N LEU A 143 9.23 11.00 -1.98
CA LEU A 143 9.29 10.51 -0.61
C LEU A 143 10.26 9.33 -0.53
N ASP A 144 11.34 9.52 0.25
CA ASP A 144 12.29 8.48 0.58
C ASP A 144 11.58 7.36 1.35
N ARG A 145 11.88 6.13 0.93
CA ARG A 145 11.36 4.92 1.58
C ARG A 145 12.01 4.78 2.95
N GLU A 146 11.20 4.80 4.02
CA GLU A 146 11.67 4.30 5.31
C GLU A 146 12.00 2.81 5.14
N THR A 147 13.24 2.43 5.46
CA THR A 147 13.64 1.02 5.40
C THR A 147 12.85 0.26 6.48
N PRO A 148 11.99 -0.71 6.11
CA PRO A 148 11.21 -1.42 7.10
C PRO A 148 12.12 -2.17 8.07
N ILE A 149 11.84 -2.03 9.37
CA ILE A 149 12.61 -2.72 10.40
C ILE A 149 11.97 -4.08 10.65
N TRP A 150 12.71 -5.15 10.35
CA TRP A 150 12.28 -6.51 10.64
C TRP A 150 12.32 -6.80 12.14
N PRO A 151 11.27 -7.41 12.72
CA PRO A 151 11.31 -7.90 14.08
C PRO A 151 12.38 -8.99 14.28
N ASP A 152 13.01 -8.99 15.46
CA ASP A 152 14.04 -9.98 15.82
C ASP A 152 13.52 -11.42 15.85
N GLU A 153 12.21 -11.62 16.06
CA GLU A 153 11.60 -12.94 16.06
C GLU A 153 11.61 -13.62 14.69
N ILE A 154 11.69 -12.85 13.60
CA ILE A 154 11.82 -13.40 12.24
C ILE A 154 13.30 -13.45 11.89
N LYS A 155 13.89 -14.64 12.01
CA LYS A 155 15.28 -14.89 11.61
C LYS A 155 15.50 -14.53 10.15
N GLU A 156 16.69 -14.05 9.84
CA GLU A 156 17.08 -13.59 8.50
C GLU A 156 16.78 -14.61 7.39
N SER A 157 17.00 -15.90 7.65
CA SER A 157 16.71 -17.00 6.72
C SER A 157 15.24 -17.14 6.32
N PHE A 158 14.33 -16.54 7.09
CA PHE A 158 12.89 -16.59 6.85
C PHE A 158 12.31 -15.24 6.45
N ARG A 159 13.13 -14.17 6.37
CA ARG A 159 12.68 -12.84 5.93
C ARG A 159 12.42 -12.88 4.43
N LEU A 160 11.35 -12.20 4.00
CA LEU A 160 11.06 -12.05 2.58
C LEU A 160 12.03 -11.04 1.97
N GLU A 161 12.63 -11.41 0.86
CA GLU A 161 13.44 -10.54 0.00
C GLU A 161 12.55 -9.87 -1.04
N GLY A 162 12.98 -8.70 -1.54
CA GLY A 162 12.25 -7.91 -2.52
C GLY A 162 11.89 -6.52 -1.98
N GLU A 163 10.94 -5.87 -2.65
CA GLU A 163 10.50 -4.53 -2.26
C GLU A 163 9.44 -4.58 -1.17
N ILE A 164 9.89 -4.64 0.08
CA ILE A 164 9.03 -4.56 1.27
C ILE A 164 8.64 -3.11 1.57
N LEU A 165 7.36 -2.78 1.46
CA LEU A 165 6.85 -1.43 1.70
C LEU A 165 6.64 -1.16 3.19
N HIS A 166 6.13 -2.14 3.93
CA HIS A 166 5.76 -1.95 5.32
C HIS A 166 5.86 -3.24 6.14
N ILE A 167 6.23 -3.12 7.41
CA ILE A 167 6.22 -4.20 8.40
C ILE A 167 5.59 -3.69 9.69
N GLU A 168 4.51 -4.33 10.12
CA GLU A 168 3.80 -4.01 11.36
C GLU A 168 3.81 -5.23 12.28
N LYS A 169 4.22 -5.07 13.54
CA LYS A 169 4.13 -6.10 14.57
C LYS A 169 3.06 -5.74 15.59
N LYS A 170 2.16 -6.68 15.87
CA LYS A 170 1.18 -6.58 16.94
C LYS A 170 1.06 -7.88 17.72
N SER A 171 0.46 -7.81 18.91
CA SER A 171 0.05 -9.02 19.65
C SER A 171 -0.98 -9.81 18.85
N SER A 172 -0.85 -11.14 18.84
CA SER A 172 -1.84 -11.99 18.18
C SER A 172 -3.08 -12.19 19.05
N HIS A 173 -4.23 -12.31 18.40
CA HIS A 173 -5.48 -12.72 19.05
C HIS A 173 -5.75 -14.22 18.90
N LEU A 174 -4.91 -14.95 18.16
CA LEU A 174 -5.08 -16.36 17.89
C LEU A 174 -4.42 -17.20 18.98
N GLU A 175 -5.15 -18.21 19.46
CA GLU A 175 -4.63 -19.15 20.44
C GLU A 175 -3.38 -19.86 19.91
N GLY A 176 -2.35 -19.94 20.75
CA GLY A 176 -1.07 -20.56 20.40
C GLY A 176 -0.09 -19.66 19.63
N PHE A 177 -0.43 -18.39 19.40
CA PHE A 177 0.46 -17.40 18.79
C PHE A 177 0.62 -16.18 19.69
N ARG A 178 1.85 -15.66 19.78
CA ARG A 178 2.21 -14.48 20.55
C ARG A 178 2.10 -13.21 19.72
N PHE A 179 2.56 -13.26 18.46
CA PHE A 179 2.64 -12.09 17.60
C PHE A 179 2.11 -12.35 16.20
N GLU A 180 1.59 -11.29 15.59
CA GLU A 180 1.29 -11.18 14.16
C GLU A 180 2.23 -10.12 13.58
N VAL A 181 3.05 -10.52 12.61
CA VAL A 181 3.89 -9.60 11.84
C VAL A 181 3.32 -9.52 10.43
N LYS A 182 2.75 -8.37 10.10
CA LYS A 182 2.09 -8.08 8.84
C LYS A 182 3.09 -7.42 7.91
N ILE A 183 3.09 -7.82 6.65
CA ILE A 183 4.07 -7.35 5.66
C ILE A 183 3.32 -6.97 4.40
N ILE A 184 3.65 -5.79 3.88
CA ILE A 184 3.19 -5.30 2.59
C ILE A 184 4.41 -5.22 1.69
N ALA A 185 4.35 -5.85 0.52
CA ALA A 185 5.45 -5.89 -0.44
C ALA A 185 4.93 -5.66 -1.86
N LEU A 186 5.80 -5.23 -2.77
CA LEU A 186 5.52 -5.22 -4.19
C LEU A 186 5.82 -6.58 -4.83
N MET A 187 4.89 -7.00 -5.67
CA MET A 187 5.02 -8.21 -6.46
C MET A 187 6.20 -8.10 -7.42
N SER A 188 7.14 -9.04 -7.31
CA SER A 188 8.37 -9.08 -8.10
C SER A 188 8.94 -10.50 -8.17
N ASP A 189 9.79 -10.76 -9.17
CA ASP A 189 10.49 -12.04 -9.29
C ASP A 189 11.36 -12.34 -8.06
N THR A 190 11.97 -11.31 -7.46
CA THR A 190 12.75 -11.45 -6.21
C THR A 190 11.88 -11.92 -5.06
N LEU A 191 10.68 -11.36 -4.89
CA LEU A 191 9.73 -11.78 -3.86
C LEU A 191 9.27 -13.22 -4.09
N LEU A 192 8.90 -13.57 -5.32
CA LEU A 192 8.53 -14.94 -5.68
C LEU A 192 9.66 -15.94 -5.41
N HIS A 193 10.90 -15.59 -5.76
CA HIS A 193 12.06 -16.41 -5.48
C HIS A 193 12.32 -16.55 -3.98
N SER A 194 12.15 -15.46 -3.21
CA SER A 194 12.25 -15.50 -1.75
C SER A 194 11.22 -16.44 -1.12
N LEU A 195 9.97 -16.40 -1.58
CA LEU A 195 8.92 -17.29 -1.10
C LEU A 195 9.26 -18.75 -1.39
N LYS A 196 9.85 -19.04 -2.57
CA LYS A 196 10.35 -20.38 -2.91
C LYS A 196 11.46 -20.82 -1.96
N LYS A 197 12.44 -19.95 -1.67
CA LYS A 197 13.49 -20.22 -0.67
C LYS A 197 12.89 -20.55 0.70
N VAL A 198 12.02 -19.69 1.24
CA VAL A 198 11.39 -19.90 2.56
C VAL A 198 10.60 -21.21 2.58
N SER A 199 9.87 -21.52 1.51
CA SER A 199 9.09 -22.76 1.39
C SER A 199 9.95 -24.03 1.34
N ALA A 200 11.20 -23.95 0.88
CA ALA A 200 12.12 -25.08 0.81
C ALA A 200 12.54 -25.60 2.19
N PHE A 201 12.39 -24.78 3.25
CA PHE A 201 12.74 -25.13 4.63
C PHE A 201 11.57 -25.68 5.45
N SER A 202 10.44 -25.99 4.81
CA SER A 202 9.14 -26.21 5.48
C SER A 202 8.26 -27.27 4.85
N GLU A 203 7.30 -27.80 5.62
CA GLU A 203 6.11 -28.45 5.05
C GLU A 203 5.24 -27.38 4.39
N LYS A 204 5.16 -27.41 3.06
CA LYS A 204 4.35 -26.49 2.26
C LYS A 204 2.95 -27.06 2.08
N THR A 205 1.94 -26.25 2.40
CA THR A 205 0.59 -26.42 1.84
C THR A 205 0.35 -25.31 0.81
N ASP A 206 -0.72 -25.42 0.02
CA ASP A 206 -1.06 -24.35 -0.92
C ASP A 206 -1.42 -23.04 -0.19
N ASP A 207 -1.88 -23.12 1.06
CA ASP A 207 -2.45 -21.99 1.81
C ASP A 207 -1.46 -21.34 2.80
N PHE A 208 -0.48 -22.09 3.30
CA PHE A 208 0.51 -21.59 4.27
C PHE A 208 1.88 -22.25 4.12
N ILE A 209 2.90 -21.51 4.58
CA ILE A 209 4.28 -21.98 4.70
C ILE A 209 4.60 -22.12 6.20
N SER A 210 4.87 -23.35 6.66
CA SER A 210 5.16 -23.63 8.07
C SER A 210 6.66 -23.60 8.36
N VAL A 211 7.15 -22.51 8.94
CA VAL A 211 8.55 -22.35 9.36
C VAL A 211 8.71 -22.67 10.86
N PRO A 212 9.92 -22.97 11.37
CA PRO A 212 10.12 -23.23 12.79
C PRO A 212 9.57 -22.08 13.67
N ASP A 213 8.64 -22.43 14.58
CA ASP A 213 7.94 -21.52 15.49
C ASP A 213 7.07 -20.43 14.83
N MET A 214 6.75 -20.58 13.53
CA MET A 214 5.96 -19.59 12.80
C MET A 214 5.16 -20.17 11.63
N ILE A 215 4.14 -19.44 11.19
CA ILE A 215 3.40 -19.73 9.96
C ILE A 215 3.33 -18.46 9.13
N LEU A 216 3.69 -18.55 7.86
CA LEU A 216 3.53 -17.48 6.89
C LEU A 216 2.28 -17.73 6.04
N ILE A 217 1.40 -16.73 5.96
CA ILE A 217 0.15 -16.76 5.19
C ILE A 217 0.14 -15.60 4.19
N PHE A 218 -0.32 -15.87 2.97
CA PHE A 218 -0.68 -14.85 1.98
C PHE A 218 -2.16 -14.49 2.13
N LYS A 219 -2.47 -13.19 2.27
CA LYS A 219 -3.85 -12.73 2.52
C LYS A 219 -4.74 -12.77 1.29
N GLY A 220 -4.19 -12.82 0.07
CA GLY A 220 -4.96 -12.87 -1.17
C GLY A 220 -5.37 -14.27 -1.62
N GLY A 221 -5.17 -15.30 -0.79
CA GLY A 221 -5.53 -16.69 -1.08
C GLY A 221 -4.35 -17.64 -0.95
N SER A 222 -4.21 -18.58 -1.88
CA SER A 222 -3.13 -19.56 -1.87
C SER A 222 -1.83 -18.99 -2.49
N PHE A 223 -0.68 -19.53 -2.08
CA PHE A 223 0.61 -19.17 -2.68
C PHE A 223 0.69 -19.55 -4.16
N LYS A 224 -0.09 -20.53 -4.60
CA LYS A 224 -0.21 -20.88 -6.03
C LYS A 224 -0.92 -19.80 -6.83
N TYR A 225 -1.92 -19.15 -6.23
CA TYR A 225 -2.61 -18.02 -6.86
C TYR A 225 -1.66 -16.84 -7.07
N LEU A 226 -0.77 -16.58 -6.10
CA LEU A 226 0.23 -15.51 -6.16
C LEU A 226 1.07 -15.53 -7.46
N GLU A 227 1.45 -16.72 -7.95
CA GLU A 227 2.24 -16.87 -9.18
C GLU A 227 1.47 -16.50 -10.48
N THR A 228 0.14 -16.34 -10.40
CA THR A 228 -0.73 -16.19 -11.57
C THR A 228 -1.69 -14.99 -11.50
N CYS A 229 -1.89 -14.41 -10.32
CA CYS A 229 -2.94 -13.41 -10.09
C CYS A 229 -2.51 -11.97 -10.32
N CYS A 230 -1.24 -11.69 -10.10
CA CYS A 230 -0.86 -10.40 -9.57
C CYS A 230 0.14 -9.73 -10.50
N ASP A 231 -0.25 -8.56 -11.01
CA ASP A 231 0.57 -7.78 -11.93
C ASP A 231 1.91 -7.40 -11.28
N PRO A 232 2.98 -7.21 -12.06
CA PRO A 232 4.22 -6.66 -11.55
C PRO A 232 3.97 -5.34 -10.81
N ASN A 233 4.61 -5.15 -9.66
CA ASN A 233 4.43 -3.98 -8.79
C ASN A 233 3.04 -3.83 -8.15
N SER A 234 2.18 -4.85 -8.22
CA SER A 234 0.99 -4.89 -7.38
C SER A 234 1.36 -5.13 -5.91
N GLN A 235 0.63 -4.51 -4.99
CA GLN A 235 0.82 -4.75 -3.56
C GLN A 235 0.27 -6.12 -3.15
N VAL A 236 1.10 -6.87 -2.42
CA VAL A 236 0.74 -8.17 -1.86
C VAL A 236 1.00 -8.18 -0.36
N TYR A 237 0.15 -8.92 0.34
CA TYR A 237 0.01 -8.86 1.79
C TYR A 237 0.30 -10.21 2.42
N PHE A 238 1.25 -10.24 3.34
CA PHE A 238 1.63 -11.44 4.09
C PHE A 238 1.44 -11.24 5.58
N THR A 239 1.31 -12.35 6.30
CA THR A 239 1.31 -12.34 7.77
C THR A 239 2.12 -13.53 8.28
N TYR A 240 3.13 -13.25 9.12
CA TYR A 240 3.76 -14.24 9.98
C TYR A 240 2.99 -14.31 11.31
N PHE A 241 2.56 -15.50 11.67
CA PHE A 241 2.07 -15.82 13.02
C PHE A 241 3.20 -16.49 13.79
N ILE A 242 3.63 -15.90 14.90
CA ILE A 242 4.78 -16.34 15.69
C ILE A 242 4.31 -16.95 17.00
N ARG A 243 4.81 -18.14 17.35
CA ARG A 243 4.43 -18.87 18.57
C ARG A 243 5.12 -18.37 19.83
#